data_AF-A0A0C5WI86-F1
#
_entry.id   AF-A0A0C5WI86-F1
#
_cell.length_a   1.000
_cell.length_b   1.000
_cell.length_c   1.000
_cell.angle_alpha   90.00
_cell.angle_beta   90.00
_cell.angle_gamma   90.00
#
_symmetry.space_group_name_H-M   'P 1'
#
loop_
_entity.id
_entity.type
_entity.pdbx_description
1 polymer ?
#
loop_
_entity_poly.entity_id
_entity_poly.type
_entity_poly.pdbx_seq_one_letter_code
_entity_poly.pdbx_strand_id
1 'polypeptide(L)'
;MKPTVYTIQSDTLFCFTVSQAKVIAIELEGEKYQDSIAVEQSTQLALQDSLIQQQDSTIKLLQNQVINYQSIIANNQEVNNEVNLQLGFIKTEVKRHKRDKIFLGTGLGVSIGIIGILAILN
;
A
#
# COMPACT_ATOMS: atom_id res chain seq x y z
N MET A 1 -14.74 -58.94 -14.33
CA MET A 1 -15.39 -59.92 -13.43
C MET A 1 -16.79 -60.21 -13.91
N LYS A 2 -17.25 -61.46 -13.88
CA LYS A 2 -18.64 -61.80 -14.24
C LYS A 2 -19.34 -62.38 -13.02
N PRO A 3 -20.40 -61.72 -12.48
CA PRO A 3 -21.19 -62.25 -11.37
C PRO A 3 -22.04 -63.43 -11.82
N THR A 4 -22.40 -64.28 -10.87
CA THR A 4 -23.48 -65.26 -11.04
C THR A 4 -24.80 -64.55 -10.80
N VAL A 5 -25.68 -64.56 -11.79
CA VAL A 5 -26.96 -63.85 -11.72
C VAL A 5 -28.06 -64.82 -11.30
N TYR A 6 -28.80 -64.47 -10.27
CA TYR A 6 -30.00 -65.19 -9.85
C TYR A 6 -31.20 -64.26 -9.94
N THR A 7 -32.35 -64.81 -10.35
CA THR A 7 -33.63 -64.10 -10.32
C THR A 7 -34.52 -64.77 -9.28
N ILE A 8 -34.85 -64.06 -8.20
CA ILE A 8 -35.69 -64.56 -7.12
C ILE A 8 -36.82 -63.56 -6.91
N GLN A 9 -38.08 -64.02 -6.98
CA GLN A 9 -39.27 -63.18 -6.73
C GLN A 9 -39.31 -61.86 -7.52
N SER A 10 -38.86 -61.88 -8.79
CA SER A 10 -38.76 -60.72 -9.70
C SER A 10 -37.58 -59.78 -9.46
N ASP A 11 -36.76 -60.01 -8.44
CA ASP A 11 -35.51 -59.28 -8.23
C ASP A 11 -34.31 -60.02 -8.81
N THR A 12 -33.41 -59.25 -9.42
CA THR A 12 -32.16 -59.76 -9.99
C THR A 12 -31.03 -59.53 -9.00
N LEU A 13 -30.47 -60.63 -8.48
CA LEU A 13 -29.36 -60.63 -7.54
C LEU A 13 -28.06 -60.99 -8.26
N PHE A 14 -27.02 -60.19 -8.05
CA PHE A 14 -25.67 -60.46 -8.53
C PHE A 14 -24.84 -61.06 -7.39
N CYS A 15 -24.56 -62.35 -7.50
CA CYS A 15 -23.76 -63.08 -6.52
C CYS A 15 -22.31 -63.19 -6.98
N PHE A 16 -21.40 -62.96 -6.04
CA PHE A 16 -19.95 -63.04 -6.24
C PHE A 16 -19.38 -64.14 -5.35
N THR A 17 -18.34 -64.82 -5.82
CA THR A 17 -17.57 -65.73 -4.95
C THR A 17 -16.82 -64.92 -3.89
N VAL A 18 -16.40 -65.57 -2.80
CA VAL A 18 -15.64 -64.90 -1.73
C VAL A 18 -14.36 -64.21 -2.27
N SER A 19 -13.65 -64.87 -3.18
CA SER A 19 -12.48 -64.27 -3.84
C SER A 19 -12.84 -63.03 -4.66
N GLN A 20 -14.00 -63.06 -5.32
CA GLN A 20 -14.49 -61.92 -6.09
C GLN A 20 -14.92 -60.75 -5.19
N ALA A 21 -15.67 -61.03 -4.13
CA ALA A 21 -16.06 -60.02 -3.15
C ALA A 21 -14.84 -59.33 -2.51
N LYS A 22 -13.76 -60.08 -2.26
CA LYS A 22 -12.52 -59.53 -1.69
C LYS A 22 -11.84 -58.52 -2.62
N VAL A 23 -11.78 -58.79 -3.92
CA VAL A 23 -11.21 -57.85 -4.89
C VAL A 23 -12.04 -56.57 -4.97
N ILE A 24 -13.37 -56.70 -5.05
CA ILE A 24 -14.29 -55.56 -5.07
C ILE A 24 -14.16 -54.71 -3.80
N ALA A 25 -14.03 -55.35 -2.62
CA ALA A 25 -13.86 -54.65 -1.36
C ALA A 25 -12.56 -53.83 -1.31
N ILE A 26 -11.44 -54.39 -1.79
CA ILE A 26 -10.15 -53.68 -1.88
C ILE A 26 -10.25 -52.48 -2.83
N GLU A 27 -10.93 -52.65 -3.97
CA GLU A 27 -11.09 -51.62 -4.99
C GLU A 27 -11.96 -50.46 -4.47
N LEU A 28 -13.10 -50.76 -3.86
CA LEU A 28 -13.98 -49.77 -3.22
C LEU A 28 -13.31 -49.02 -2.07
N GLU A 29 -12.52 -49.73 -1.26
CA GLU A 29 -11.77 -49.10 -0.18
C GLU A 29 -10.68 -48.17 -0.73
N GLY A 30 -9.99 -48.59 -1.81
CA GLY A 30 -9.03 -47.75 -2.54
C GLY A 30 -9.65 -46.48 -3.12
N GLU A 31 -10.79 -46.60 -3.80
CA GLU A 31 -11.54 -45.45 -4.35
C GLU A 31 -11.97 -44.48 -3.24
N LYS A 32 -12.48 -45.00 -2.11
CA LYS A 32 -12.86 -44.17 -0.96
C LYS A 32 -11.69 -43.36 -0.40
N TYR A 33 -10.49 -43.94 -0.32
CA TYR A 33 -9.30 -43.21 0.11
C TYR A 33 -8.88 -42.15 -0.91
N GLN A 34 -9.00 -42.45 -2.21
CA GLN A 34 -8.71 -41.47 -3.28
C GLN A 34 -9.67 -40.28 -3.23
N ASP A 35 -10.96 -40.51 -3.00
CA ASP A 35 -11.96 -39.46 -2.82
C ASP A 35 -11.63 -38.58 -1.60
N SER A 36 -11.23 -39.20 -0.49
CA SER A 36 -10.82 -38.45 0.71
C SER A 36 -9.60 -37.56 0.44
N ILE A 37 -8.61 -38.06 -0.30
CA ILE A 37 -7.41 -37.30 -0.68
C ILE A 37 -7.79 -36.15 -1.64
N ALA A 38 -8.65 -36.41 -2.61
CA ALA A 38 -9.10 -35.39 -3.56
C ALA A 38 -9.83 -34.24 -2.85
N VAL A 39 -10.70 -34.56 -1.87
CA VAL A 39 -11.40 -33.54 -1.06
C VAL A 39 -10.42 -32.73 -0.21
N GLU A 40 -9.45 -33.39 0.42
CA GLU A 40 -8.43 -32.70 1.22
C GLU A 40 -7.58 -31.75 0.36
N GLN A 41 -7.12 -32.22 -0.80
CA GLN A 41 -6.36 -31.42 -1.76
C GLN A 41 -7.18 -30.24 -2.29
N SER A 42 -8.46 -30.45 -2.63
CA SER A 42 -9.35 -29.38 -3.06
C SER A 42 -9.56 -28.32 -1.98
N THR A 43 -9.66 -28.74 -0.72
CA THR A 43 -9.79 -27.84 0.42
C THR A 43 -8.51 -27.02 0.63
N GLN A 44 -7.35 -27.66 0.48
CA GLN A 44 -6.06 -27.01 0.60
C GLN A 44 -5.82 -25.98 -0.52
N LEU A 45 -6.21 -26.30 -1.75
CA LEU A 45 -6.16 -25.35 -2.87
C LEU A 45 -7.05 -24.14 -2.63
N ALA A 46 -8.30 -24.35 -2.18
CA ALA A 46 -9.21 -23.25 -1.86
C ALA A 46 -8.64 -22.34 -0.75
N LEU A 47 -7.98 -22.92 0.25
CA LEU A 47 -7.31 -22.15 1.30
C LEU A 47 -6.12 -21.36 0.77
N GLN A 48 -5.31 -21.93 -0.13
CA GLN A 48 -4.22 -21.22 -0.78
C GLN A 48 -4.73 -20.06 -1.64
N ASP A 49 -5.77 -20.27 -2.43
CA ASP A 49 -6.39 -19.21 -3.24
C ASP A 49 -6.90 -18.06 -2.38
N SER A 50 -7.54 -18.38 -1.24
CA SER A 50 -7.98 -17.37 -0.29
C SER A 50 -6.81 -16.57 0.30
N LEU A 51 -5.69 -17.24 0.63
CA LEU A 51 -4.50 -16.57 1.14
C LEU A 51 -3.88 -15.65 0.08
N ILE A 52 -3.81 -16.10 -1.17
CA ILE A 52 -3.32 -15.29 -2.29
C ILE A 52 -4.17 -14.03 -2.45
N GLN A 53 -5.50 -14.16 -2.45
CA GLN A 53 -6.41 -13.01 -2.56
C GLN A 53 -6.22 -12.01 -1.41
N GLN A 54 -6.00 -12.50 -0.19
CA GLN A 54 -5.73 -11.66 0.98
C GLN A 54 -4.39 -10.93 0.85
N GLN A 55 -3.35 -11.62 0.38
CA GLN A 55 -2.03 -11.04 0.13
C GLN A 55 -2.11 -9.96 -0.96
N ASP A 56 -2.78 -10.22 -2.08
CA ASP A 56 -2.98 -9.25 -3.16
C ASP A 56 -3.72 -8.00 -2.70
N SER A 57 -4.75 -8.17 -1.87
CA SER A 57 -5.49 -7.06 -1.27
C SER A 57 -4.60 -6.20 -0.36
N THR A 58 -3.73 -6.85 0.41
CA THR A 58 -2.75 -6.18 1.28
C THR A 58 -1.71 -5.42 0.46
N ILE A 59 -1.20 -6.02 -0.62
CA ILE A 59 -0.25 -5.37 -1.53
C ILE A 59 -0.87 -4.11 -2.13
N LYS A 60 -2.11 -4.18 -2.61
CA LYS A 60 -2.82 -3.00 -3.16
C LYS A 60 -2.97 -1.89 -2.12
N LEU A 61 -3.29 -2.25 -0.88
CA LEU A 61 -3.39 -1.28 0.21
C LEU A 61 -2.05 -0.58 0.47
N LEU A 62 -0.96 -1.35 0.57
CA LEU A 62 0.38 -0.81 0.79
C LEU A 62 0.85 0.06 -0.38
N GLN A 63 0.55 -0.33 -1.63
CA GLN A 63 0.86 0.49 -2.80
C GLN A 63 0.13 1.84 -2.75
N ASN A 64 -1.14 1.85 -2.37
CA ASN A 64 -1.89 3.09 -2.20
C ASN A 64 -1.30 3.98 -1.10
N GLN A 65 -0.84 3.38 0.01
CA GLN A 65 -0.16 4.12 1.06
C GLN A 65 1.16 4.74 0.56
N VAL A 66 1.95 3.99 -0.20
CA VAL A 66 3.19 4.50 -0.80
C VAL A 66 2.92 5.68 -1.73
N ILE A 67 1.92 5.58 -2.62
CA ILE A 67 1.52 6.67 -3.52
C ILE A 67 1.12 7.91 -2.71
N ASN A 68 0.34 7.71 -1.64
CA ASN A 68 -0.07 8.80 -0.76
C ASN A 68 1.14 9.47 -0.08
N TYR A 69 2.06 8.70 0.50
CA TYR A 69 3.27 9.24 1.11
C TYR A 69 4.14 9.99 0.10
N GLN A 70 4.27 9.49 -1.13
CA GLN A 70 4.98 10.19 -2.20
C GLN A 70 4.33 11.55 -2.52
N SER A 71 3.00 11.61 -2.58
CA SER A 71 2.27 12.86 -2.76
C SER A 71 2.50 13.83 -1.60
N ILE A 72 2.45 13.36 -0.35
CA ILE A 72 2.75 14.18 0.84
C ILE A 72 4.17 14.75 0.77
N ILE A 73 5.15 13.94 0.39
CA ILE A 73 6.55 14.39 0.25
C ILE A 73 6.66 15.47 -0.82
N ALA A 74 6.05 15.28 -1.99
CA ALA A 74 6.06 16.27 -3.07
C ALA A 74 5.39 17.58 -2.63
N ASN A 75 4.24 17.51 -1.97
CA ASN A 75 3.54 18.69 -1.45
C ASN A 75 4.38 19.42 -0.40
N ASN A 76 5.03 18.69 0.50
CA ASN A 76 5.91 19.29 1.50
C ASN A 76 7.13 19.97 0.88
N GLN A 77 7.69 19.41 -0.20
CA GLN A 77 8.78 20.04 -0.94
C GLN A 77 8.32 21.34 -1.62
N GLU A 78 7.13 21.35 -2.21
CA GLU A 78 6.54 22.55 -2.81
C GLU A 78 6.32 23.66 -1.76
N VAL A 79 5.71 23.31 -0.62
CA VAL A 79 5.51 24.26 0.49
C VAL A 79 6.83 24.79 1.02
N ASN A 80 7.84 23.93 1.19
CA ASN A 80 9.15 24.37 1.67
C ASN A 80 9.84 25.30 0.67
N ASN A 81 9.70 25.06 -0.64
CA ASN A 81 10.21 25.94 -1.67
C ASN A 81 9.52 27.32 -1.61
N GLU A 82 8.20 27.35 -1.48
CA GLU A 82 7.42 28.59 -1.35
C GLU A 82 7.83 29.38 -0.10
N VAL A 83 7.97 28.72 1.05
CA VAL A 83 8.44 29.35 2.29
C VAL A 83 9.84 29.93 2.11
N ASN A 84 10.75 29.22 1.43
CA ASN A 84 12.10 29.72 1.15
C ASN A 84 12.09 30.95 0.23
N LEU A 85 11.21 31.00 -0.77
CA LEU A 85 11.02 32.17 -1.62
C LEU A 85 10.52 33.38 -0.81
N GLN A 86 9.52 33.19 0.04
CA GLN A 86 8.98 34.24 0.91
C GLN A 86 10.03 34.74 1.92
N LEU A 87 10.80 33.85 2.53
CA LEU A 87 11.93 34.22 3.39
C LEU A 87 12.99 35.03 2.64
N GLY A 88 13.28 34.65 1.40
CA GLY A 88 14.15 35.40 0.50
C GLY A 88 13.65 36.82 0.29
N PHE A 89 12.37 36.97 -0.07
CA PHE A 89 11.72 38.26 -0.28
C PHE A 89 11.79 39.13 0.97
N ILE A 90 11.34 38.62 2.12
CA ILE A 90 11.35 39.34 3.41
C ILE A 90 12.77 39.76 3.77
N LYS A 91 13.77 38.89 3.59
CA LYS A 91 15.17 39.23 3.87
C LYS A 91 15.67 40.37 2.99
N THR A 92 15.27 40.43 1.72
CA THR A 92 15.62 41.55 0.84
C THR A 92 14.92 42.85 1.25
N GLU A 93 13.65 42.78 1.63
CA GLU A 93 12.85 43.92 2.08
C GLU A 93 13.39 44.49 3.40
N VAL A 94 13.71 43.64 4.37
CA VAL A 94 14.36 44.04 5.64
C VAL A 94 15.72 44.70 5.37
N LYS A 95 16.51 44.17 4.44
CA LYS A 95 17.78 44.80 4.04
C LYS A 95 17.55 46.18 3.42
N ARG A 96 16.54 46.35 2.55
CA ARG A 96 16.18 47.65 1.96
C ARG A 96 15.76 48.63 3.04
N HIS A 97 14.81 48.26 3.90
CA HIS A 97 14.39 49.12 5.03
C HIS A 97 15.54 49.50 5.97
N LYS A 98 16.48 48.59 6.23
CA LYS A 98 17.66 48.91 7.03
C LYS A 98 18.55 49.95 6.32
N ARG A 99 18.75 49.83 5.00
CA ARG A 99 19.49 50.81 4.21
C ARG A 99 18.78 52.16 4.18
N ASP A 100 17.46 52.17 3.99
CA ASP A 100 16.67 53.39 3.97
C ASP A 100 16.73 54.12 5.32
N LYS A 101 16.61 53.40 6.44
CA LYS A 101 16.77 53.99 7.78
C LYS A 101 18.18 54.55 8.02
N ILE A 102 19.22 53.87 7.54
CA ILE A 102 20.59 54.37 7.65
C ILE A 102 20.75 55.63 6.80
N PHE A 103 20.29 55.62 5.55
CA PHE A 103 20.38 56.75 4.63
C PHE A 103 19.63 57.99 5.14
N LEU A 104 18.40 57.80 5.64
CA LEU A 104 17.62 58.87 6.27
C LEU A 104 18.31 59.40 7.54
N GLY A 105 18.84 58.51 8.39
CA GLY A 105 19.52 58.89 9.63
C GLY A 105 20.83 59.64 9.39
N THR A 106 21.67 59.19 8.45
CA THR A 106 22.93 59.87 8.11
C THR A 106 22.72 61.13 7.29
N GLY A 107 21.78 61.13 6.35
CA GLY A 107 21.43 62.32 5.57
C GLY A 107 20.90 63.46 6.43
N LEU A 108 20.01 63.15 7.38
CA LEU A 108 19.52 64.13 8.35
C LEU A 108 20.63 64.63 9.27
N GLY A 109 21.48 63.75 9.80
CA GLY A 109 22.58 64.14 10.69
C GLY A 109 23.59 65.10 10.03
N VAL A 110 23.96 64.85 8.77
CA VAL A 110 24.89 65.71 8.03
C VAL A 110 24.23 67.06 7.70
N SER A 111 22.95 67.07 7.30
CA SER A 111 22.23 68.31 6.99
C SER A 111 22.03 69.21 8.21
N ILE A 112 21.73 68.64 9.38
CA ILE A 112 21.60 69.39 10.64
C ILE A 112 22.96 69.94 11.09
N GLY A 113 24.04 69.15 10.95
CA GLY A 113 25.39 69.59 11.27
C GLY A 113 25.86 70.78 10.41
N ILE A 114 25.57 70.76 9.11
CA ILE A 114 25.91 71.85 8.19
C ILE A 114 25.11 73.13 8.53
N ILE A 115 23.81 73.00 8.81
CA ILE A 115 22.97 74.15 9.22
C ILE A 115 23.44 74.73 10.55
N GLY A 116 23.80 73.89 11.53
CA GLY A 116 24.31 74.34 12.82
C GLY A 116 25.64 75.09 12.69
N ILE A 117 26.55 74.61 11.83
CA ILE A 117 27.84 75.28 11.57
C ILE A 117 27.63 76.63 10.86
N LEU A 118 26.73 76.69 9.87
CA LEU A 118 26.37 77.93 9.18
C LEU A 118 25.71 78.97 10.09
N ALA A 119 24.91 78.53 11.07
CA ALA A 119 24.29 79.42 12.06
C ALA A 119 25.28 79.96 13.11
N ILE A 120 26.43 79.31 13.30
CA ILE A 120 27.50 79.79 14.20
C ILE A 120 28.46 80.74 13.48
N LEU A 121 28.58 80.63 12.16
CA LEU A 121 29.48 81.44 11.31
C LEU A 121 28.83 82.72 10.76
N ASN A 122 27.55 82.95 11.03
CA ASN A 122 26.77 84.11 10.59
C ASN A 122 26.31 84.93 11.81
#